data_AF-A0A946Q291-F1
#
_entry.id   AF-A0A946Q291-F1
#
_cell.length_a   1.000
_cell.length_b   1.000
_cell.length_c   1.000
_cell.angle_alpha   90.00
_cell.angle_beta   90.00
_cell.angle_gamma   90.00
#
_symmetry.space_group_name_H-M   'P 1'
#
loop_
_entity.id
_entity.type
_entity.pdbx_description
1 polymer ?
#
loop_
_entity_poly.entity_id
_entity_poly.type
_entity_poly.pdbx_seq_one_letter_code
_entity_poly.pdbx_strand_id
1 'polypeptide(L)' 'MTRIAFGSCYHPSLESGIFNAIAGQHPDAFVFLGDNVYAEDESDDPTLMSVDPIA' A
#
# COMPACT_ATOMS: atom_id res chain seq x y z
N MET A 1 1.87 23.87 -7.01
CA MET A 1 1.41 22.49 -7.15
C MET A 1 0.95 22.27 -8.58
N THR A 2 1.69 21.48 -9.35
CA THR A 2 1.41 21.11 -10.74
C THR A 2 1.42 19.58 -10.95
N ARG A 3 1.91 18.79 -9.99
CA ARG A 3 1.96 17.32 -10.06
C ARG A 3 1.66 16.67 -8.72
N ILE A 4 0.68 15.77 -8.71
CA ILE A 4 0.35 14.93 -7.55
C ILE A 4 0.50 13.47 -7.95
N ALA A 5 1.24 12.71 -7.16
CA ALA A 5 1.36 11.26 -7.32
C ALA A 5 0.33 10.55 -6.42
N PHE A 6 -0.22 9.44 -6.90
CA PHE A 6 -1.18 8.62 -6.16
C PHE A 6 -0.66 7.19 -6.09
N GLY A 7 -0.91 6.53 -4.96
CA GLY A 7 -0.58 5.13 -4.77
C GLY A 7 -1.52 4.46 -3.78
N SER A 8 -1.55 3.14 -3.80
CA SER A 8 -2.26 2.28 -2.85
C SER A 8 -1.53 0.93 -2.79
N CYS A 9 -1.96 0.07 -1.88
CA CYS A 9 -1.60 -1.35 -1.86
C CYS A 9 -0.10 -1.65 -1.74
N TYR A 10 0.61 -0.88 -0.92
CA TYR A 10 2.01 -1.19 -0.65
C TYR A 10 2.11 -2.18 0.50
N HIS A 11 2.66 -3.35 0.21
CA HIS A 11 2.93 -4.36 1.21
C HIS A 11 4.39 -4.25 1.71
N PRO A 12 4.65 -4.02 3.01
CA PRO A 12 5.99 -3.73 3.53
C PRO A 12 7.04 -4.83 3.35
N SER A 13 6.63 -6.08 3.14
CA SER A 13 7.55 -7.19 2.83
C SER A 13 8.17 -7.07 1.43
N LEU A 14 7.60 -6.25 0.54
CA LEU A 14 8.15 -5.97 -0.78
C LEU A 14 9.25 -4.90 -0.70
N GLU A 15 10.24 -5.01 -1.59
CA GLU A 15 11.28 -3.98 -1.71
C GLU A 15 10.67 -2.57 -1.87
N SER A 16 11.11 -1.64 -1.03
CA SER A 16 10.59 -0.27 -0.99
C SER A 16 11.03 0.62 -2.18
N GLY A 17 11.54 0.03 -3.26
CA GLY A 17 12.09 0.74 -4.43
C GLY A 17 11.06 1.62 -5.16
N ILE A 18 9.77 1.31 -5.02
CA ILE A 18 8.69 2.09 -5.64
C ILE A 18 8.66 3.55 -5.17
N PHE A 19 9.01 3.83 -3.91
CA PHE A 19 9.02 5.20 -3.39
C PHE A 19 10.16 6.04 -3.99
N ASN A 20 11.29 5.41 -4.31
CA ASN A 20 12.38 6.07 -5.04
C ASN A 20 11.96 6.40 -6.47
N ALA A 21 11.23 5.49 -7.13
CA ALA A 21 10.69 5.74 -8.47
C ALA A 21 9.66 6.89 -8.46
N ILE A 22 8.78 6.94 -7.47
CA ILE A 22 7.80 8.03 -7.28
C ILE A 22 8.53 9.36 -7.04
N ALA A 23 9.51 9.38 -6.13
CA ALA A 23 10.29 10.58 -5.83
C ALA A 23 11.05 11.11 -7.07
N GLY A 24 11.56 10.21 -7.92
CA GLY A 24 12.20 10.54 -9.19
C GLY A 24 11.28 11.21 -10.22
N GLN A 25 9.96 11.16 -10.04
CA GLN A 25 9.00 11.91 -10.87
C GLN A 25 8.79 13.36 -10.40
N HIS A 26 9.43 13.76 -9.31
CA HIS A 26 9.31 15.09 -8.70
C HIS A 26 7.86 15.57 -8.50
N PRO A 27 6.98 14.79 -7.82
CA PRO A 27 5.65 15.27 -7.46
C PRO A 27 5.73 16.33 -6.34
N ASP A 28 4.79 17.27 -6.33
CA ASP A 28 4.64 18.25 -5.24
C ASP A 28 4.03 17.60 -3.99
N ALA A 29 3.23 16.55 -4.18
CA ALA A 29 2.60 15.77 -3.13
C ALA A 29 2.40 14.33 -3.57
N PHE A 30 2.48 13.40 -2.62
CA PHE A 30 2.06 12.01 -2.79
C PHE A 30 0.85 11.74 -1.89
N VAL A 31 -0.20 11.15 -2.46
CA VAL A 31 -1.40 10.75 -1.73
C VAL A 31 -1.47 9.23 -1.71
N PHE A 32 -1.37 8.67 -0.51
CA PHE A 32 -1.66 7.25 -0.29
C PHE A 32 -3.15 7.06 -0.10
N LEU A 33 -3.78 6.31 -1.00
CA LEU A 33 -5.24 6.15 -1.08
C LEU A 33 -5.79 5.04 -0.18
N GLY A 34 -4.92 4.30 0.51
CA GLY A 34 -5.30 3.19 1.39
C GLY A 34 -4.39 1.98 1.19
N ASP A 35 -4.72 0.91 1.91
CA ASP A 35 -4.01 -0.38 1.88
C ASP A 35 -2.49 -0.21 2.10
N ASN A 36 -2.14 0.63 3.06
CA ASN A 36 -0.78 0.91 3.49
C ASN A 36 -0.35 0.04 4.69
N VAL A 37 -1.30 -0.64 5.32
CA VAL A 37 -1.09 -1.59 6.41
C VAL A 37 -2.01 -2.78 6.15
N TYR A 38 -1.45 -3.97 6.28
CA TYR A 38 -2.15 -5.24 6.10
C TYR A 38 -2.05 -6.06 7.39
N ALA A 39 -3.12 -6.76 7.74
CA ALA A 39 -3.07 -7.76 8.79
C ALA A 39 -2.30 -9.00 8.27
N GLU A 40 -1.60 -9.68 9.16
CA GLU A 40 -0.92 -10.94 8.83
C GLU A 40 -1.94 -12.09 8.68
N ASP A 41 -2.99 -12.08 9.51
CA ASP A 41 -4.12 -12.99 9.45
C ASP A 41 -5.42 -12.31 9.94
N GLU A 42 -6.53 -13.05 9.96
CA GLU A 42 -7.84 -12.59 10.44
C GLU A 42 -8.22 -13.22 11.79
N SER A 43 -7.25 -13.69 12.58
CA SER A 43 -7.53 -14.35 13.86
C SER A 43 -8.25 -13.45 14.87
N ASP A 44 -8.04 -12.13 14.76
CA ASP A 44 -8.68 -11.11 15.59
C ASP A 44 -10.16 -10.86 15.25
N ASP A 45 -10.61 -11.24 14.04
CA ASP A 45 -12.02 -11.22 13.66
C ASP A 45 -12.36 -12.45 12.81
N PRO A 46 -12.80 -13.55 13.45
CA PRO A 46 -13.08 -14.81 12.77
C PRO A 46 -14.33 -14.76 11.87
N THR A 47 -15.04 -13.63 11.84
CA THR A 47 -16.16 -13.40 10.93
C THR A 47 -15.76 -12.66 9.66
N LEU A 48 -14.57 -12.04 9.65
CA LEU A 48 -13.92 -11.58 8.43
C LEU A 48 -13.40 -12.80 7.66
N MET A 49 -13.55 -12.73 6.34
CA MET A 49 -13.16 -13.77 5.38
C MET A 49 -12.56 -13.09 4.14
N SER A 50 -11.69 -12.10 4.36
CA SER A 50 -11.07 -11.30 3.30
C SER A 50 -9.67 -11.77 2.95
N VAL A 51 -9.01 -12.51 3.84
CA VAL A 51 -7.77 -13.26 3.54
C VAL A 51 -8.15 -14.69 3.15
N ASP A 52 -8.09 -14.99 1.85
CA ASP A 52 -8.43 -16.33 1.35
C ASP A 52 -7.30 -17.29 1.73
N PRO A 53 -7.53 -18.36 2.53
CA PRO A 53 -6.46 -19.22 3.03
C PRO A 53 -5.81 -20.12 1.95
N ILE A 54 -6.20 -19.99 0.67
CA ILE A 54 -5.75 -20.83 -0.45
C ILE A 54 -5.35 -19.98 -1.70
N ALA A 55 -4.80 -18.78 -1.50
CA ALA A 55 -4.17 -18.00 -2.57
C ALA A 55 -2.65 -18.13 -2.56
#